data_AF-A0A7K3D0L0-F1
#
_entry.id   AF-A0A7K3D0L0-F1
#
_cell.length_a   1.000
_cell.length_b   1.000
_cell.length_c   1.000
_cell.angle_alpha   90.00
_cell.angle_beta   90.00
_cell.angle_gamma   90.00
#
_symmetry.space_group_name_H-M   'P 1'
#
loop_
_entity.id
_entity.type
_entity.pdbx_description
1 polymer ?
#
loop_
_entity_poly.entity_id
_entity_poly.type
_entity_poly.pdbx_seq_one_letter_code
_entity_poly.pdbx_strand_id
1 'polypeptide(L)'
;MSVHSHSATHQGAAAAGFDPSDPPAFPRHIVTAVLVSHDGARWLPDALAGLLGQERPVQNAVAADTGSADDSARLVAEALGA
;
A
#
# COMPACT_ATOMS: atom_id res chain seq x y z
N MET A 1 -16.30 -11.27 -1.24
CA MET A 1 -15.06 -11.45 -0.46
C MET A 1 -13.93 -11.64 -1.45
N SER A 2 -13.13 -10.59 -1.64
CA SER A 2 -12.00 -10.58 -2.57
C SER A 2 -10.75 -10.12 -1.82
N VAL A 3 -9.59 -10.68 -2.16
CA VAL A 3 -8.30 -10.32 -1.54
C VAL A 3 -7.31 -9.97 -2.65
N HIS A 4 -6.68 -8.81 -2.53
CA HIS A 4 -5.63 -8.32 -3.41
C HIS A 4 -4.33 -8.20 -2.61
N SER A 5 -3.24 -8.68 -3.20
CA SER A 5 -1.91 -8.65 -2.58
C SER A 5 -0.94 -8.01 -3.56
N HIS A 6 -0.28 -6.94 -3.14
CA HIS A 6 0.79 -6.32 -3.91
C HIS A 6 2.09 -6.43 -3.13
N SER A 7 3.08 -7.06 -3.75
CA SER A 7 4.47 -7.01 -3.30
C SER A 7 5.14 -5.88 -4.07
N ALA A 8 5.59 -4.83 -3.39
CA ALA A 8 6.51 -3.90 -4.03
C ALA A 8 7.75 -4.71 -4.43
N THR A 9 8.06 -4.76 -5.73
CA THR A 9 9.28 -5.42 -6.19
C THR A 9 10.45 -4.86 -5.38
N HIS A 10 11.22 -5.74 -4.74
CA HIS A 10 12.56 -5.41 -4.28
C HIS A 10 13.42 -5.14 -5.53
N GLN A 11 13.16 -4.05 -6.26
CA GLN A 11 14.20 -3.39 -7.02
C GLN A 11 15.24 -3.01 -5.96
N GLY A 12 16.39 -3.70 -5.99
CA GLY A 12 17.52 -3.32 -5.18
C GLY A 12 17.69 -1.81 -5.26
N ALA A 13 17.66 -1.15 -4.10
CA ALA A 13 17.77 0.29 -3.99
C ALA A 13 19.10 0.75 -4.61
N ALA A 14 19.07 0.98 -5.91
CA ALA A 14 20.08 1.67 -6.67
C ALA A 14 19.48 3.05 -7.00
N ALA A 15 19.93 4.02 -6.21
CA ALA A 15 20.05 5.44 -6.52
C ALA A 15 18.78 6.23 -6.91
N ALA A 16 17.92 6.50 -5.92
CA ALA A 16 17.46 7.88 -5.72
C ALA A 16 18.48 8.51 -4.75
N GLY A 17 18.93 9.75 -5.00
CA GLY A 17 20.12 10.38 -4.40
C GLY A 17 20.40 9.98 -2.94
N PHE A 18 21.52 9.27 -2.75
CA PHE A 18 22.01 8.84 -1.44
C PHE A 18 22.63 10.03 -0.73
N ASP A 19 21.95 10.59 0.27
CA ASP A 19 22.60 11.38 1.31
C ASP A 19 23.24 10.39 2.31
N PRO A 20 24.59 10.29 2.39
CA PRO A 20 25.27 9.37 3.30
C PRO A 20 25.05 9.70 4.78
N SER A 21 24.51 10.89 5.08
CA SER A 21 24.35 11.42 6.43
C SER A 21 23.08 10.92 7.12
N ASP A 22 22.10 10.42 6.36
CA ASP A 22 20.78 10.07 6.89
C ASP A 22 20.66 8.54 7.01
N PRO A 23 20.86 7.96 8.20
CA PRO A 23 20.78 6.52 8.36
C PRO A 23 19.34 6.07 8.10
N PRO A 24 19.10 5.07 7.23
CA PRO A 24 17.77 4.52 7.05
C PRO A 24 17.27 4.02 8.40
N ALA A 25 16.20 4.63 8.93
CA ALA A 25 15.84 4.52 10.34
C ALA A 25 15.66 3.06 10.81
N PHE A 26 15.26 2.14 9.91
CA PHE A 26 15.09 0.72 10.25
C PHE A 26 15.31 -0.20 9.04
N PRO A 27 16.57 -0.56 8.69
CA PRO A 27 16.90 -1.31 7.47
C PRO A 27 16.34 -2.73 7.46
N ARG A 28 16.03 -3.26 8.64
CA ARG A 28 15.59 -4.65 8.88
C ARG A 28 14.10 -4.76 9.23
N HIS A 29 13.38 -3.65 9.37
CA HIS A 29 11.95 -3.70 9.71
C HIS A 29 11.11 -3.78 8.44
N ILE A 30 10.34 -4.86 8.32
CA ILE A 30 9.35 -5.02 7.26
C ILE A 30 8.01 -4.48 7.77
N VAL A 31 7.46 -3.50 7.06
CA VAL A 31 6.14 -2.91 7.32
C VAL A 31 5.17 -3.46 6.29
N THR A 32 4.12 -4.10 6.78
CA THR A 32 3.00 -4.60 5.99
C THR A 32 1.78 -3.75 6.31
N ALA A 33 1.18 -3.12 5.30
CA ALA A 33 -0.13 -2.50 5.43
C ALA A 33 -1.22 -3.52 5.10
N VAL A 34 -2.26 -3.55 5.94
CA VAL A 34 -3.47 -4.33 5.69
C VAL A 34 -4.65 -3.36 5.65
N LEU A 35 -5.32 -3.28 4.50
CA LEU A 35 -6.51 -2.48 4.30
C LEU A 35 -7.73 -3.40 4.23
N VAL A 36 -8.74 -3.14 5.05
CA VAL A 36 -10.01 -3.87 5.02
C VAL A 36 -11.13 -2.90 4.66
N SER A 37 -11.90 -3.21 3.62
CA SER A 37 -13.01 -2.37 3.14
C SER A 37 -14.36 -3.08 3.21
N HIS A 38 -15.39 -2.28 3.49
CA HIS A 38 -16.81 -2.61 3.34
C HIS A 38 -17.57 -1.31 3.08
N ASP A 39 -18.10 -1.13 1.88
CA ASP A 39 -18.87 0.07 1.48
C ASP A 39 -18.19 1.41 1.83
N GLY A 40 -16.87 1.46 1.58
CA GLY A 40 -15.99 2.55 1.94
C GLY A 40 -15.61 3.49 0.78
N ALA A 41 -16.29 3.44 -0.37
CA ALA A 41 -15.83 4.10 -1.59
C ALA A 41 -15.61 5.62 -1.44
N ARG A 42 -16.33 6.25 -0.51
CA ARG A 42 -16.15 7.66 -0.16
C ARG A 42 -14.75 7.98 0.40
N TRP A 43 -14.20 7.10 1.23
CA TRP A 43 -12.97 7.36 2.00
C TRP A 43 -11.75 6.64 1.42
N LEU A 44 -11.98 5.57 0.66
CA LEU A 44 -10.92 4.79 0.04
C LEU A 44 -9.92 5.63 -0.77
N PRO A 45 -10.34 6.63 -1.59
CA PRO A 45 -9.38 7.44 -2.33
C PRO A 45 -8.34 8.13 -1.45
N ASP A 46 -8.78 8.77 -0.35
CA ASP A 46 -7.88 9.47 0.57
C ASP A 46 -7.03 8.48 1.38
N ALA A 47 -7.60 7.36 1.82
CA ALA A 47 -6.88 6.32 2.55
C ALA A 47 -5.79 5.66 1.68
N LEU A 48 -6.10 5.37 0.42
CA LEU A 48 -5.15 4.81 -0.55
C LEU A 48 -4.07 5.84 -0.89
N ALA A 49 -4.43 7.10 -1.10
CA ALA A 49 -3.46 8.17 -1.33
C ALA A 49 -2.50 8.33 -0.14
N GLY A 50 -3.02 8.30 1.09
CA GLY A 50 -2.21 8.36 2.31
C GLY A 50 -1.28 7.15 2.48
N LEU A 51 -1.77 5.95 2.15
CA LEU A 51 -0.97 4.72 2.20
C LEU A 51 0.15 4.70 1.15
N LEU A 52 -0.16 5.11 -0.08
CA LEU A 52 0.79 5.13 -1.20
C LEU A 52 1.77 6.31 -1.10
N GLY A 53 1.37 7.40 -0.44
CA GLY A 53 2.16 8.62 -0.26
C GLY A 53 3.04 8.65 1.00
N GLN A 54 3.22 7.53 1.70
CA GLN A 54 4.10 7.49 2.89
C GLN A 54 5.55 7.86 2.52
N GLU A 55 6.18 8.74 3.32
CA GLU A 55 7.60 9.10 3.17
C GLU A 55 8.51 7.87 3.22
N ARG A 56 8.11 6.86 4.01
CA ARG A 56 8.67 5.52 3.99
C ARG A 56 7.61 4.55 3.43
N PRO A 57 7.70 4.15 2.15
CA PRO A 57 6.77 3.19 1.57
C PRO A 57 6.69 1.88 2.38
N VAL A 58 5.51 1.28 2.41
CA VAL A 58 5.32 -0.06 3.00
C VAL A 58 5.93 -1.11 2.07
N GLN A 59 6.42 -2.20 2.66
CA GLN A 59 7.08 -3.27 1.89
C GLN A 59 6.04 -4.23 1.30
N ASN A 60 4.93 -4.44 2.02
CA ASN A 60 3.82 -5.26 1.58
C ASN A 60 2.51 -4.50 1.78
N ALA A 61 1.58 -4.64 0.83
CA ALA A 61 0.21 -4.18 0.99
C ALA A 61 -0.75 -5.33 0.67
N VAL A 62 -1.68 -5.57 1.58
CA VAL A 62 -2.78 -6.51 1.38
C VAL A 62 -4.07 -5.75 1.55
N ALA A 63 -5.01 -5.93 0.63
CA ALA A 63 -6.34 -5.36 0.74
C ALA A 63 -7.40 -6.46 0.66
N ALA A 64 -8.31 -6.45 1.63
CA ALA A 64 -9.42 -7.38 1.71
C ALA A 64 -10.74 -6.60 1.60
N ASP A 65 -11.46 -6.82 0.50
CA ASP A 65 -12.82 -6.34 0.37
C ASP A 65 -13.79 -7.38 0.92
N THR A 66 -14.58 -6.96 1.91
CA THR A 66 -15.44 -7.87 2.68
C THR A 66 -16.82 -8.11 2.06
N GLY A 67 -16.97 -7.82 0.77
CA GLY A 67 -18.24 -7.95 0.05
C GLY A 67 -18.98 -6.62 -0.06
N SER A 68 -18.26 -5.56 -0.43
CA SER A 68 -18.87 -4.26 -0.68
C SER A 68 -19.87 -4.34 -1.83
N ALA A 69 -20.96 -3.60 -1.69
CA ALA A 69 -21.98 -3.38 -2.71
C ALA A 69 -21.75 -2.07 -3.48
N ASP A 70 -20.85 -1.20 -3.01
CA ASP A 70 -20.40 0.00 -3.71
C ASP A 70 -19.10 -0.22 -4.53
N ASP A 71 -18.51 0.88 -5.00
CA ASP A 71 -17.29 0.88 -5.81
C ASP A 71 -16.01 0.46 -5.07
N SER A 72 -16.07 0.13 -3.77
CA SER A 72 -14.87 -0.16 -2.95
C SER A 72 -14.00 -1.26 -3.54
N ALA A 73 -14.60 -2.37 -3.97
CA ALA A 73 -13.86 -3.49 -4.53
C ALA A 73 -13.09 -3.08 -5.80
N ARG A 74 -13.71 -2.24 -6.65
CA ARG A 74 -13.09 -1.71 -7.86
C ARG A 74 -11.93 -0.76 -7.50
N LEU A 75 -12.15 0.16 -6.58
CA LEU A 75 -11.13 1.13 -6.14
C LEU A 75 -9.90 0.44 -5.54
N VAL A 76 -10.11 -0.59 -4.72
CA VAL A 76 -9.02 -1.38 -4.14
C VAL A 76 -8.27 -2.15 -5.23
N ALA A 77 -8.98 -2.78 -6.17
CA ALA A 77 -8.37 -3.54 -7.26
C ALA A 77 -7.55 -2.63 -8.20
N GLU A 78 -8.05 -1.44 -8.53
CA GLU A 78 -7.32 -0.48 -9.37
C GLU A 78 -6.05 0.05 -8.70
N ALA A 79 -6.08 0.26 -7.38
CA ALA A 79 -4.95 0.84 -6.65
C ALA A 79 -3.87 -0.19 -6.27
N LEU A 80 -4.25 -1.43 -5.98
CA LEU A 80 -3.36 -2.45 -5.41
C LEU A 80 -3.34 -3.77 -6.20
N GLY A 81 -4.10 -3.87 -7.31
CA GLY A 81 -4.18 -5.07 -8.13
C GLY A 81 -3.37 -4.97 -9.43
N ALA A 82 -2.18 -5.56 -9.41
CA ALA A 82 -1.50 -6.19 -10.55
C ALA A 82 -0.68 -7.39 -10.03
#